data_AF-W2SR26-F1
#
_entry.id   AF-W2SR26-F1
#
_cell.length_a   1.000
_cell.length_b   1.000
_cell.length_c   1.000
_cell.angle_alpha   90.00
_cell.angle_beta   90.00
_cell.angle_gamma   90.00
#
_symmetry.space_group_name_H-M   'P 1'
#
loop_
_entity.id
_entity.type
_entity.pdbx_description
1 polymer ?
#
loop_
_entity_poly.entity_id
_entity_poly.type
_entity_poly.pdbx_seq_one_letter_code
_entity_poly.pdbx_strand_id
1 'polypeptide(L)'
;MQTPYQPVIKTQKEYFYNPGYPMRAYEFGTPPYMGQFEVPGLSAFYNDYMPYFLCCKFADFRCQMFYWRRPSSACQEYQPAATGQVSGAGVFNTIDNDKFIFNEPGVFNFLYVPKTVRTPEVRIQVRMERYPNRKVDFGLLGRYISQAELVQPTNATVVT
;
A
#
# COMPACT_ATOMS: atom_id res chain seq x y z
N MET A 1 14.77 13.56 -22.24
CA MET A 1 16.23 13.69 -22.03
C MET A 1 16.58 13.02 -20.72
N GLN A 2 17.05 11.77 -20.77
CA GLN A 2 17.58 11.07 -19.59
C GLN A 2 18.94 11.67 -19.27
N THR A 3 19.14 12.13 -18.03
CA THR A 3 20.44 12.62 -17.57
C THR A 3 21.47 11.48 -17.59
N PRO A 4 22.69 11.67 -18.13
CA PRO A 4 23.71 10.63 -18.25
C PRO A 4 24.37 10.20 -16.92
N TYR A 5 23.87 10.69 -15.78
CA TYR A 5 24.37 10.37 -14.45
C TYR A 5 23.35 9.54 -13.66
N GLN A 6 22.89 8.44 -14.23
CA GLN A 6 22.33 7.38 -13.39
C GLN A 6 23.47 6.40 -13.14
N PRO A 7 24.26 6.56 -12.04
CA PRO A 7 25.29 5.60 -11.73
C PRO A 7 24.60 4.24 -11.59
N VAL A 8 25.03 3.26 -12.38
CA VAL A 8 24.64 1.86 -12.16
C VAL A 8 25.24 1.48 -10.82
N ILE A 9 24.45 1.64 -9.76
CA ILE A 9 24.89 1.35 -8.41
C ILE A 9 25.06 -0.15 -8.32
N LYS A 10 26.32 -0.58 -8.24
CA LYS A 10 26.65 -1.94 -7.86
C LYS A 10 26.30 -2.10 -6.38
N THR A 11 25.12 -2.63 -6.11
CA THR A 11 24.73 -3.10 -4.78
C THR A 11 25.59 -4.33 -4.45
N GLN A 12 26.77 -4.09 -3.90
CA GLN A 12 27.55 -5.18 -3.30
C GLN A 12 26.77 -5.67 -2.07
N LYS A 13 26.63 -6.99 -1.91
CA LYS A 13 25.80 -7.62 -0.87
C LYS A 13 26.24 -7.22 0.56
N GLU A 14 27.49 -6.79 0.71
CA GLU A 14 28.07 -6.33 1.97
C GLU A 14 27.83 -4.84 2.27
N TYR A 15 27.45 -4.04 1.27
CA TYR A 15 27.29 -2.59 1.43
C TYR A 15 25.84 -2.19 1.14
N PHE A 16 25.12 -1.81 2.20
CA PHE A 16 23.76 -1.32 2.07
C PHE A 16 23.73 -0.05 1.22
N TYR A 17 23.21 -0.17 0.00
CA TYR A 17 23.00 0.99 -0.84
C TYR A 17 21.92 1.87 -0.22
N ASN A 18 22.27 3.13 -0.03
CA ASN A 18 21.36 4.13 0.49
C ASN A 18 21.21 5.27 -0.50
N PRO A 19 20.16 5.27 -1.35
CA PRO A 19 19.98 6.29 -2.39
C PRO A 19 19.62 7.67 -1.82
N GLY A 20 19.25 7.74 -0.54
CA GLY A 20 18.76 8.94 0.11
C GLY A 20 19.85 9.67 0.90
N TYR A 21 19.72 10.99 0.95
CA TYR A 21 20.45 11.80 1.89
C TYR A 21 19.66 11.87 3.21
N PRO A 22 20.11 11.18 4.28
CA PRO A 22 19.40 11.13 5.55
C PRO A 22 19.44 12.50 6.24
N MET A 23 18.29 13.17 6.27
CA MET A 23 18.10 14.37 7.08
C MET A 23 17.60 13.97 8.46
N ARG A 24 18.26 14.44 9.53
CA ARG A 24 17.73 14.32 10.90
C ARG A 24 16.63 15.34 11.16
N ALA A 25 16.71 16.50 10.51
CA ALA A 25 15.61 17.44 10.46
C ALA A 25 14.53 16.84 9.56
N TYR A 26 13.61 16.09 10.17
CA TYR A 26 12.41 15.64 9.47
C TYR A 26 11.61 16.88 9.05
N GLU A 27 10.97 16.84 7.88
CA GLU A 27 10.23 17.99 7.34
C GLU A 27 9.14 18.50 8.31
N PHE A 28 8.61 17.60 9.15
CA PHE A 28 7.62 17.90 10.19
C PHE A 28 8.22 18.26 11.55
N GLY A 29 9.54 18.45 11.64
CA GLY A 29 10.24 18.82 12.87
C GLY A 29 10.93 17.65 13.56
N THR A 30 11.86 17.98 14.46
CA THR A 30 12.62 17.03 15.28
C THR A 30 12.82 17.63 16.67
N PRO A 31 12.75 16.86 17.77
CA PRO A 31 12.90 17.41 19.12
C PRO A 31 14.18 18.25 19.27
N PRO A 32 14.11 19.47 19.84
CA PRO A 32 12.98 20.10 20.55
C PRO A 32 11.99 20.89 19.65
N TYR A 33 12.28 21.03 18.36
CA TYR A 33 11.50 21.82 17.41
C TYR A 33 10.53 20.90 16.64
N MET A 34 9.40 20.56 17.26
CA MET A 34 8.45 19.52 16.81
C MET A 34 7.37 20.02 15.83
N GLY A 35 7.73 20.94 14.92
CA GLY A 35 6.82 21.46 13.91
C GLY A 35 7.47 21.66 12.55
N GLN A 36 6.62 21.72 11.52
CA GLN A 36 7.04 21.98 10.16
C GLN A 36 7.69 23.37 10.08
N PHE A 37 8.91 23.43 9.55
CA PHE A 37 9.74 24.65 9.46
C PHE A 37 10.23 25.25 10.79
N GLU A 38 10.07 24.56 11.91
CA GLU A 38 10.54 25.07 13.22
C GLU A 38 12.05 24.83 13.45
N VAL A 39 12.65 23.92 12.68
CA VAL A 39 14.07 23.60 12.78
C VAL A 39 14.90 24.77 12.21
N PRO A 40 15.76 25.44 13.02
CA PRO A 40 16.53 26.57 12.53
C PRO A 40 17.41 26.19 11.33
N GLY A 41 17.45 27.02 10.28
CA GLY A 41 18.19 26.70 9.05
C GLY A 41 19.69 26.42 9.27
N LEU A 42 20.33 27.11 10.23
CA LEU A 42 21.71 26.83 10.63
C LEU A 42 21.88 25.46 11.28
N SER A 43 20.88 25.02 12.05
CA SER A 43 20.91 23.70 12.68
C SER A 43 20.76 22.59 11.64
N ALA A 44 19.90 22.78 10.63
CA ALA A 44 19.79 21.89 9.48
C ALA A 44 21.08 21.89 8.65
N PHE A 45 21.68 23.07 8.41
CA PHE A 45 22.97 23.17 7.71
C PHE A 45 24.07 22.41 8.42
N TYR A 46 24.24 22.63 9.73
CA TYR A 46 25.30 22.01 10.52
C TYR A 46 25.09 20.51 10.68
N ASN A 47 23.86 20.10 11.04
CA ASN A 47 23.59 18.70 11.34
C ASN A 47 23.44 17.89 10.09
N ASP A 48 22.79 18.38 9.05
CA ASP A 48 22.56 17.61 7.84
C ASP A 48 23.60 18.04 6.80
N TYR A 49 23.50 19.25 6.22
CA TYR A 49 24.15 19.58 4.93
C TYR A 49 25.68 19.49 4.99
N MET A 50 26.28 20.07 6.01
CA MET A 50 27.72 20.16 6.16
C MET A 50 28.40 18.77 6.15
N PRO A 51 27.95 17.76 6.92
CA PRO A 51 28.47 16.39 6.84
C PRO A 51 28.45 15.76 5.45
N TYR A 52 27.41 15.99 4.64
CA TYR A 52 27.39 15.45 3.28
C TYR A 52 28.43 16.13 2.38
N PHE A 53 28.54 17.46 2.45
CA PHE A 53 29.54 18.18 1.69
C PHE A 53 30.95 17.78 2.11
N LEU A 54 31.24 17.76 3.41
CA LEU A 54 32.57 17.42 3.94
C LEU A 54 32.95 15.95 3.69
N CYS A 55 32.03 15.01 3.89
CA CYS A 55 32.35 13.58 3.86
C CYS A 55 32.07 12.89 2.52
N CYS A 56 31.22 13.45 1.66
CA CYS A 56 30.86 12.81 0.40
C CYS A 56 31.13 13.69 -0.82
N LYS A 57 30.89 15.02 -0.76
CA LYS A 57 31.12 15.90 -1.91
C LYS A 57 32.58 16.35 -2.08
N PHE A 58 33.25 16.67 -0.97
CA PHE A 58 34.64 17.15 -0.98
C PHE A 58 35.65 16.02 -0.74
N ALA A 59 35.19 14.89 -0.20
CA ALA A 59 36.00 13.70 0.05
C ALA A 59 35.41 12.49 -0.69
N ASP A 60 35.63 12.42 -2.00
CA ASP A 60 35.00 11.45 -2.94
C ASP A 60 35.08 9.98 -2.48
N PHE A 61 36.14 9.59 -1.77
CA PHE A 61 36.36 8.20 -1.32
C PHE A 61 35.70 7.87 0.02
N ARG A 62 35.04 8.82 0.71
CA ARG A 62 34.47 8.63 2.06
C ARG A 62 32.94 8.63 2.10
N CYS A 63 32.26 8.71 0.96
CA CYS A 63 30.79 8.64 0.91
C CYS A 63 30.21 7.41 1.64
N GLN A 64 30.88 6.26 1.56
CA GLN A 64 30.45 5.06 2.27
C GLN A 64 30.44 5.24 3.80
N MET A 65 31.43 5.97 4.35
CA MET A 65 31.46 6.28 5.80
C MET A 65 30.31 7.19 6.22
N PHE A 66 29.90 8.12 5.35
CA PHE A 66 28.74 8.97 5.60
C PHE A 66 27.46 8.13 5.70
N TYR A 67 27.21 7.25 4.72
CA TYR A 67 26.03 6.36 4.73
C TYR A 67 26.07 5.31 5.84
N TRP A 68 27.24 4.87 6.27
CA TRP A 68 27.37 3.95 7.40
C TRP A 68 27.03 4.63 8.74
N ARG A 69 27.49 5.87 8.96
CA ARG A 69 27.15 6.64 10.17
C ARG A 69 25.76 7.26 10.14
N ARG A 70 25.18 7.38 8.95
CA ARG A 70 23.84 7.91 8.72
C ARG A 70 23.09 7.00 7.76
N PRO A 71 22.49 5.91 8.27
CA PRO A 71 21.58 5.13 7.45
C PRO A 71 20.33 5.97 7.17
N SER A 72 20.07 6.26 5.90
CA SER A 72 18.74 6.64 5.43
C SER A 72 17.81 5.43 5.50
N SER A 73 16.51 5.70 5.69
CA SER A 73 15.46 4.70 5.60
C SER A 73 15.36 4.20 4.17
N ALA A 74 16.15 3.20 3.81
CA ALA A 74 16.22 2.67 2.44
C ALA A 74 14.96 1.89 2.01
N CYS A 75 13.85 2.01 2.75
CA CYS A 75 12.62 1.19 2.62
C CYS A 75 12.90 -0.32 2.52
N GLN A 76 14.08 -0.79 2.94
CA GLN A 76 14.49 -2.19 2.80
C GLN A 76 13.64 -3.12 3.67
N GLU A 77 13.12 -2.60 4.78
CA GLU A 77 12.20 -3.30 5.68
C GLU A 77 10.73 -2.95 5.39
N TYR A 78 10.45 -2.11 4.38
CA TYR A 78 9.06 -1.77 4.04
C TYR A 78 8.37 -3.00 3.48
N GLN A 79 7.42 -3.52 4.25
CA GLN A 79 6.49 -4.54 3.77
C GLN A 79 5.26 -3.83 3.21
N PRO A 80 5.00 -3.92 1.89
CA PRO A 80 3.79 -3.37 1.31
C PRO A 80 2.57 -4.10 1.88
N ALA A 81 1.46 -3.38 2.04
CA ALA A 81 0.20 -4.01 2.43
C ALA A 81 -0.24 -5.00 1.35
N ALA A 82 -0.63 -6.20 1.77
CA ALA A 82 -1.18 -7.20 0.87
C ALA A 82 -2.64 -6.85 0.51
N THR A 83 -3.02 -7.06 -0.75
CA THR A 83 -4.31 -6.62 -1.30
C THR A 83 -5.10 -7.82 -1.80
N GLY A 84 -6.38 -7.87 -1.43
CA GLY A 84 -7.36 -8.77 -2.02
C GLY A 84 -8.32 -7.99 -2.91
N GLN A 85 -8.71 -8.55 -4.04
CA GLN A 85 -9.66 -7.91 -4.95
C GLN A 85 -10.68 -8.90 -5.50
N VAL A 86 -11.87 -8.38 -5.77
CA VAL A 86 -12.92 -9.07 -6.51
C VAL A 86 -13.18 -8.30 -7.81
N SER A 87 -13.36 -9.02 -8.91
CA SER A 87 -13.53 -8.39 -10.23
C SER A 87 -14.56 -9.15 -11.06
N GLY A 88 -15.45 -8.39 -11.71
CA GLY A 88 -16.43 -8.92 -12.65
C GLY A 88 -17.35 -9.98 -12.04
N ALA A 89 -17.48 -11.11 -12.72
CA ALA A 89 -18.34 -12.24 -12.35
C ALA A 89 -17.68 -13.17 -11.31
N GLY A 90 -17.42 -12.64 -10.11
CA GLY A 90 -16.94 -13.45 -8.98
C GLY A 90 -15.50 -13.98 -9.10
N VAL A 91 -14.61 -13.25 -9.79
CA VAL A 91 -13.18 -13.58 -9.80
C VAL A 91 -12.54 -12.97 -8.56
N PHE A 92 -12.02 -13.83 -7.68
CA PHE A 92 -11.37 -13.45 -6.43
C PHE A 92 -9.86 -13.64 -6.55
N ASN A 93 -9.12 -12.59 -6.18
CA ASN A 93 -7.69 -12.65 -5.89
C ASN A 93 -7.54 -12.42 -4.38
N THR A 94 -7.02 -13.40 -3.65
CA THR A 94 -6.83 -13.31 -2.20
C THR A 94 -5.59 -12.50 -1.84
N ILE A 95 -5.50 -12.14 -0.56
CA ILE A 95 -4.33 -11.48 0.04
C ILE A 95 -3.06 -12.36 -0.09
N ASP A 96 -3.24 -13.69 -0.09
CA ASP A 96 -2.17 -14.68 -0.28
C ASP A 96 -1.86 -14.98 -1.76
N ASN A 97 -2.43 -14.20 -2.68
CA ASN A 97 -2.23 -14.29 -4.13
C ASN A 97 -2.83 -15.56 -4.78
N ASP A 98 -3.81 -16.20 -4.13
CA ASP A 98 -4.60 -17.27 -4.73
C ASP A 98 -5.72 -16.70 -5.59
N LYS A 99 -6.00 -17.39 -6.70
CA LYS A 99 -7.03 -16.98 -7.66
C LYS A 99 -8.09 -18.05 -7.79
N PHE A 100 -9.33 -17.68 -7.53
CA PHE A 100 -10.47 -18.58 -7.69
C PHE A 100 -11.70 -17.85 -8.21
N ILE A 101 -12.63 -18.64 -8.74
CA ILE A 101 -13.92 -18.15 -9.22
C ILE A 101 -14.98 -18.70 -8.27
N PHE A 102 -15.82 -17.80 -7.75
CA PHE A 102 -16.91 -18.15 -6.86
C PHE A 102 -18.18 -17.45 -7.32
N ASN A 103 -19.22 -18.25 -7.61
CA ASN A 103 -20.44 -17.80 -8.30
C ASN A 103 -21.74 -18.15 -7.56
N GLU A 104 -21.65 -18.38 -6.25
CA GLU A 104 -22.82 -18.70 -5.45
C GLU A 104 -23.48 -17.42 -4.90
N PRO A 105 -24.80 -17.26 -5.04
CA PRO A 105 -25.49 -16.12 -4.45
C PRO A 105 -25.57 -16.27 -2.94
N GLY A 106 -25.36 -15.18 -2.20
CA GLY A 106 -25.38 -15.20 -0.73
C GLY A 106 -24.61 -14.06 -0.11
N VAL A 107 -24.54 -14.06 1.22
CA VAL A 107 -23.70 -13.14 2.00
C VAL A 107 -22.53 -13.93 2.55
N PHE A 108 -21.32 -13.52 2.21
CA PHE A 108 -20.09 -14.21 2.55
C PHE A 108 -19.15 -13.28 3.32
N ASN A 109 -18.30 -13.85 4.17
CA ASN A 109 -17.22 -13.09 4.81
C ASN A 109 -16.07 -12.95 3.81
N PHE A 110 -15.78 -11.72 3.39
CA PHE A 110 -14.68 -11.42 2.48
C PHE A 110 -13.34 -11.33 3.22
N LEU A 111 -13.34 -10.65 4.37
CA LEU A 111 -12.18 -10.55 5.25
C LEU A 111 -12.63 -10.78 6.69
N TYR A 112 -11.93 -11.65 7.38
CA TYR A 112 -12.12 -11.90 8.80
C TYR A 112 -10.78 -11.85 9.51
N VAL A 113 -10.62 -10.86 10.39
CA VAL A 113 -9.46 -10.72 11.27
C VAL A 113 -9.94 -10.97 12.70
N PRO A 114 -9.47 -12.03 13.37
CA PRO A 114 -9.88 -12.34 14.73
C PRO A 114 -9.37 -11.26 15.70
N LYS A 115 -10.10 -11.07 16.80
CA LYS A 115 -9.69 -10.19 17.88
C LYS A 115 -8.39 -10.68 18.52
N THR A 116 -7.43 -9.78 18.72
CA THR A 116 -6.23 -10.04 19.52
C THR A 116 -6.17 -9.10 20.72
N VAL A 117 -5.13 -9.21 21.56
CA VAL A 117 -4.91 -8.30 22.69
C VAL A 117 -4.70 -6.85 22.23
N ARG A 118 -4.14 -6.66 21.03
CA ARG A 118 -3.76 -5.33 20.49
C ARG A 118 -4.64 -4.86 19.33
N THR A 119 -5.39 -5.75 18.68
CA THR A 119 -6.20 -5.44 17.51
C THR A 119 -7.66 -5.85 17.71
N PRO A 120 -8.63 -5.00 17.31
CA PRO A 120 -10.04 -5.37 17.33
C PRO A 120 -10.36 -6.43 16.28
N GLU A 121 -11.53 -7.06 16.41
CA GLU A 121 -12.10 -7.92 15.37
C GLU A 121 -12.50 -7.05 14.17
N VAL A 122 -12.12 -7.48 12.97
CA VAL A 122 -12.55 -6.85 11.71
C VAL A 122 -13.26 -7.91 10.87
N ARG A 123 -14.52 -7.63 10.52
CA ARG A 123 -15.31 -8.51 9.65
C ARG A 123 -15.91 -7.69 8.51
N ILE A 124 -15.45 -7.98 7.29
CA ILE A 124 -15.98 -7.38 6.06
C ILE A 124 -16.82 -8.44 5.36
N GLN A 125 -18.08 -8.10 5.11
CA GLN A 125 -19.02 -8.97 4.42
C GLN A 125 -19.27 -8.45 3.00
N VAL A 126 -19.40 -9.41 2.09
CA VAL A 126 -19.73 -9.17 0.69
C VAL A 126 -21.01 -9.90 0.36
N ARG A 127 -21.90 -9.21 -0.35
CA ARG A 127 -23.12 -9.80 -0.90
C ARG A 127 -22.88 -10.11 -2.37
N MET A 128 -23.14 -11.36 -2.74
CA MET A 128 -23.11 -11.79 -4.13
C MET A 128 -24.52 -12.10 -4.60
N GLU A 129 -24.92 -11.44 -5.67
CA GLU A 129 -26.24 -11.60 -6.26
C GLU A 129 -26.10 -11.88 -7.75
N ARG A 130 -27.04 -12.67 -8.28
CA ARG A 130 -27.13 -12.91 -9.71
C ARG A 130 -27.76 -11.71 -10.38
N TYR A 131 -27.38 -11.45 -11.63
CA TYR A 131 -27.86 -10.29 -12.36
C TYR A 131 -29.39 -10.33 -12.53
N PRO A 132 -30.11 -9.23 -12.27
CA PRO A 132 -31.54 -9.23 -12.39
C PRO A 132 -31.97 -9.24 -13.87
N ASN A 133 -33.03 -9.96 -14.19
CA ASN A 133 -33.62 -10.03 -15.51
C ASN A 133 -34.34 -8.71 -15.85
N ARG A 134 -33.62 -7.77 -16.48
CA ARG A 134 -34.15 -6.48 -16.93
C ARG A 134 -35.24 -6.54 -18.01
N LYS A 135 -35.58 -7.73 -18.52
CA LYS A 135 -36.72 -7.90 -19.44
C LYS A 135 -38.07 -7.92 -18.71
N VAL A 136 -38.05 -8.07 -17.38
CA VAL A 136 -39.25 -8.13 -16.55
C VAL A 136 -39.52 -6.75 -15.96
N ASP A 137 -40.79 -6.36 -15.89
CA ASP A 137 -41.20 -5.13 -15.23
C ASP A 137 -41.08 -5.27 -13.70
N PHE A 138 -40.15 -4.50 -13.11
CA PHE A 138 -39.91 -4.49 -11.65
C PHE A 138 -41.09 -3.91 -10.86
N GLY A 139 -42.03 -3.20 -11.51
CA GLY A 139 -43.25 -2.69 -10.86
C GLY A 139 -44.20 -3.77 -10.35
N LEU A 140 -44.02 -5.03 -10.80
CA LEU A 140 -44.81 -6.19 -10.38
C LEU A 140 -44.19 -6.96 -9.19
N LEU A 141 -43.01 -6.54 -8.72
CA LEU A 141 -42.30 -7.15 -7.59
C LEU A 141 -43.18 -7.14 -6.33
N GLY A 142 -43.35 -8.31 -5.71
CA GLY A 142 -44.10 -8.47 -4.47
C GLY A 142 -45.63 -8.50 -4.63
N ARG A 143 -46.16 -8.33 -5.85
CA ARG A 143 -47.58 -8.54 -6.17
C ARG A 143 -47.83 -9.84 -6.93
N TYR A 144 -47.07 -10.07 -8.01
CA TYR A 144 -47.27 -11.21 -8.91
C TYR A 144 -45.99 -11.97 -9.26
N ILE A 145 -44.82 -11.42 -8.89
CA ILE A 145 -43.52 -12.00 -9.22
C ILE A 145 -42.66 -12.05 -7.95
N SER A 146 -42.05 -13.21 -7.71
CA SER A 146 -41.12 -13.44 -6.60
C SER A 146 -39.72 -12.91 -6.92
N GLN A 147 -38.96 -12.54 -5.88
CA GLN A 147 -37.58 -12.06 -6.06
C GLN A 147 -36.70 -13.07 -6.83
N ALA A 148 -36.97 -14.38 -6.69
CA ALA A 148 -36.23 -15.44 -7.37
C ALA A 148 -36.46 -15.46 -8.90
N GLU A 149 -37.63 -15.02 -9.37
CA GLU A 149 -38.00 -14.95 -10.79
C GLU A 149 -37.47 -13.68 -11.48
N LEU A 150 -37.08 -12.68 -10.70
CA LEU A 150 -36.42 -11.47 -11.20
C LEU A 150 -34.93 -11.66 -11.50
N VAL A 151 -34.40 -12.86 -11.30
CA VAL A 151 -32.97 -13.16 -11.45
C VAL A 151 -32.74 -13.90 -12.77
N GLN A 152 -31.71 -13.52 -13.54
CA GLN A 152 -31.35 -14.25 -14.75
C GLN A 152 -30.86 -15.67 -14.39
N PRO A 153 -31.17 -16.70 -15.21
CA PRO A 153 -30.64 -18.05 -15.05
C PRO A 153 -29.18 -18.13 -15.56
N THR A 154 -28.34 -17.19 -15.14
CA THR A 154 -26.91 -17.18 -15.46
C THR A 154 -26.12 -17.78 -14.29
N ASN A 155 -25.04 -18.49 -14.61
CA ASN A 155 -24.11 -19.06 -13.63
C ASN A 155 -23.11 -18.02 -13.10
N ALA A 156 -23.43 -16.73 -13.19
CA ALA A 156 -22.53 -15.64 -12.83
C ALA A 156 -23.17 -14.75 -11.76
N THR A 157 -22.42 -14.47 -10.70
CA THR A 157 -22.82 -13.51 -9.66
C THR A 157 -21.93 -12.28 -9.70
N VAL A 158 -22.49 -11.16 -9.27
CA VAL A 158 -21.79 -9.88 -9.11
C VAL A 158 -21.83 -9.45 -7.65
N VAL A 159 -20.81 -8.71 -7.24
CA VAL A 159 -20.76 -8.09 -5.92
C VAL A 159 -21.67 -6.86 -5.89
N THR A 160 -22.55 -6.79 -4.90
CA THR A 160 -23.50 -5.67 -4.69
C THR A 160 -23.39 -5.07 -3.29
#